data_AF-A0A1A8PC53-F1
#
_entry.id   AF-A0A1A8PC53-F1
#
_cell.length_a   1.000
_cell.length_b   1.000
_cell.length_c   1.000
_cell.angle_alpha   90.00
_cell.angle_beta   90.00
_cell.angle_gamma   90.00
#
_symmetry.space_group_name_H-M   'P 1'
#
loop_
_entity.id
_entity.type
_entity.pdbx_description
1 polymer ?
#
loop_
_entity_poly.entity_id
_entity_poly.type
_entity_poly.pdbx_seq_one_letter_code
_entity_poly.pdbx_strand_id
1 'polypeptide(L)'
;GIQDTCGVHNLHGMPGILGGLAGIVAVALGKKSGSASMQAAALASSLGFALIGGAITGLIMKLPFWGQPPDQNCYDDSLYWEVPEEEEENEGSLAPADPSKNKAEA
;
A
#
# COMPACT_ATOMS: atom_id res chain seq x y z
N GLY A 1 -7.07 -11.70 -1.53
CA GLY A 1 -6.95 -10.64 -2.54
C GLY A 1 -5.64 -9.88 -2.35
N ILE A 2 -5.34 -8.88 -3.17
CA ILE A 2 -4.24 -7.93 -2.93
C ILE A 2 -4.86 -6.71 -2.25
N GLN A 3 -4.49 -6.46 -1.01
CA GLN A 3 -4.95 -5.30 -0.24
C GLN A 3 -4.01 -4.13 -0.52
N ASP A 4 -4.58 -3.01 -0.97
CA ASP A 4 -3.86 -1.77 -1.26
C ASP A 4 -4.55 -0.62 -0.51
N THR A 5 -4.18 -0.45 0.77
CA THR A 5 -4.84 0.48 1.71
C THR A 5 -4.98 1.91 1.14
N CYS A 6 -3.96 2.39 0.42
CA CYS A 6 -3.92 3.77 -0.07
C CYS A 6 -4.09 3.88 -1.59
N GLY A 7 -4.37 2.77 -2.29
CA GLY A 7 -4.43 2.76 -3.75
C GLY A 7 -3.08 3.12 -4.42
N VAL A 8 -1.95 2.76 -3.81
CA VAL A 8 -0.61 3.11 -4.33
C VAL A 8 -0.36 2.53 -5.71
N HIS A 9 -1.01 1.42 -6.06
CA HIS A 9 -0.94 0.86 -7.41
C HIS A 9 -1.55 1.82 -8.44
N ASN A 10 -2.66 2.48 -8.11
CA ASN A 10 -3.35 3.39 -9.03
C ASN A 10 -2.68 4.75 -9.11
N LEU A 11 -2.10 5.25 -8.01
CA LEU A 11 -1.47 6.58 -7.99
C LEU A 11 0.00 6.55 -8.41
N HIS A 12 0.76 5.53 -8.01
CA HIS A 12 2.20 5.46 -8.29
C HIS A 12 2.51 4.40 -9.35
N GLY A 13 1.95 3.19 -9.21
CA GLY A 13 2.24 2.05 -10.08
C GLY A 13 1.86 2.30 -11.54
N MET A 14 0.57 2.42 -11.84
CA MET A 14 0.07 2.61 -13.20
C MET A 14 0.59 3.91 -13.84
N PRO A 15 0.54 5.08 -13.18
CA PRO A 15 1.08 6.31 -13.77
C PRO A 15 2.59 6.23 -14.01
N GLY A 16 3.35 5.58 -13.13
CA GLY A 16 4.78 5.34 -13.31
C GLY A 16 5.09 4.45 -14.53
N ILE A 17 4.35 3.36 -14.71
CA ILE A 17 4.49 2.48 -15.89
C ILE A 17 4.12 3.23 -17.17
N LEU A 18 3.01 3.97 -17.17
CA LEU A 18 2.58 4.78 -18.32
C LEU A 18 3.64 5.83 -18.68
N GLY A 19 4.22 6.51 -17.68
CA GLY A 19 5.31 7.47 -17.88
C GLY A 19 6.56 6.81 -18.46
N GLY A 20 6.95 5.63 -17.97
CA GLY A 20 8.07 4.86 -18.50
C GLY A 20 7.87 4.44 -19.95
N LEU A 21 6.68 3.94 -20.29
CA LEU A 21 6.31 3.59 -21.66
C LEU A 21 6.30 4.80 -22.60
N ALA A 22 5.74 5.93 -22.14
CA ALA A 22 5.76 7.17 -22.89
C ALA A 22 7.20 7.66 -23.15
N GLY A 23 8.11 7.49 -22.19
CA GLY A 23 9.54 7.75 -22.35
C GLY A 23 10.18 6.91 -23.46
N ILE A 24 9.93 5.60 -23.44
CA ILE A 24 10.43 4.66 -24.45
C ILE A 24 9.94 5.07 -25.84
N VAL A 25 8.65 5.38 -25.98
CA VAL A 25 8.05 5.83 -27.24
C VAL A 25 8.68 7.15 -27.69
N ALA A 26 8.90 8.11 -26.78
CA ALA A 26 9.51 9.39 -27.13
C ALA A 26 10.93 9.22 -27.69
N VAL A 27 11.74 8.32 -27.11
CA VAL A 27 13.09 8.01 -27.64
C VAL A 27 13.01 7.24 -28.96
N ALA A 28 12.12 6.24 -29.06
CA ALA A 28 11.95 5.46 -30.28
C ALA A 28 11.51 6.32 -31.48
N LEU A 29 10.74 7.39 -31.24
CA LEU A 29 10.32 8.35 -32.25
C LEU A 29 11.34 9.49 -32.48
N GLY A 30 12.52 9.45 -31.85
CA GLY A 30 13.54 10.49 -31.99
C GLY A 30 13.20 11.83 -31.34
N LYS A 31 12.13 11.91 -30.53
CA LYS A 31 11.76 13.15 -29.81
C LYS A 31 12.69 13.45 -28.62
N LYS A 32 13.42 12.45 -28.14
CA LYS A 32 14.48 12.59 -27.14
C LYS A 32 15.71 11.79 -27.54
N SER A 33 16.89 12.33 -27.26
CA SER A 33 18.15 11.59 -27.41
C SER A 33 18.26 10.50 -26.36
N GLY A 34 18.74 9.32 -26.75
CA GLY A 34 18.92 8.18 -25.87
C GLY A 34 18.72 6.86 -26.61
N SER A 35 18.68 5.76 -25.84
CA SER A 35 18.37 4.43 -26.36
C SER A 35 17.05 3.93 -25.79
N ALA A 36 16.10 3.62 -26.68
CA ALA A 36 14.81 3.05 -26.30
C ALA A 36 14.99 1.68 -25.63
N SER A 37 15.98 0.89 -26.06
CA SER A 37 16.28 -0.40 -25.42
C SER A 37 16.82 -0.23 -24.01
N MET A 38 17.63 0.80 -23.75
CA MET A 38 18.10 1.09 -22.38
C MET A 38 16.96 1.60 -21.49
N GLN A 39 16.03 2.41 -22.01
CA GLN A 39 14.85 2.81 -21.23
C GLN A 39 13.92 1.63 -20.94
N ALA A 40 13.72 0.74 -21.92
CA ALA A 40 12.94 -0.48 -21.72
C ALA A 40 13.61 -1.41 -20.69
N ALA A 41 14.93 -1.60 -20.78
CA ALA A 41 15.70 -2.37 -19.82
C ALA A 41 15.59 -1.76 -18.41
N ALA A 42 15.70 -0.43 -18.28
CA ALA A 42 15.55 0.25 -17.00
C ALA A 42 14.15 0.01 -16.40
N LEU A 43 13.07 0.18 -17.16
CA LEU A 43 11.72 -0.08 -16.70
C LEU A 43 11.54 -1.54 -16.25
N ALA A 44 12.01 -2.49 -17.07
CA ALA A 44 11.94 -3.91 -16.75
C ALA A 44 12.74 -4.26 -15.49
N SER A 45 13.95 -3.72 -15.34
CA SER A 45 14.77 -3.90 -14.14
C SER A 45 14.08 -3.33 -12.90
N SER A 46 13.53 -2.11 -12.97
CA SER A 46 12.80 -1.51 -11.85
C SER A 46 11.62 -2.37 -11.40
N LEU A 47 10.82 -2.89 -12.36
CA LEU A 47 9.72 -3.81 -12.05
C LEU A 47 10.23 -5.12 -11.44
N GLY A 48 11.29 -5.71 -11.98
CA GLY A 48 11.88 -6.94 -11.48
C GLY A 48 12.39 -6.80 -10.04
N PHE A 49 13.14 -5.74 -9.74
CA PHE A 49 13.61 -5.45 -8.38
C PHE A 49 12.45 -5.16 -7.42
N ALA A 50 11.44 -4.41 -7.85
CA ALA A 50 10.27 -4.13 -7.01
C ALA A 50 9.51 -5.41 -6.64
N LEU A 51 9.30 -6.33 -7.59
CA LEU A 51 8.60 -7.60 -7.36
C LEU A 51 9.41 -8.54 -6.47
N ILE A 52 10.69 -8.77 -6.78
CA ILE A 52 11.55 -9.70 -6.03
C ILE A 52 11.82 -9.14 -4.64
N GLY A 53 12.23 -7.87 -4.54
CA GLY A 53 12.49 -7.21 -3.28
C GLY A 53 11.24 -7.12 -2.40
N GLY A 54 10.11 -6.73 -2.98
CA GLY A 54 8.82 -6.69 -2.27
C GLY A 54 8.38 -8.07 -1.76
N ALA A 55 8.54 -9.13 -2.57
CA ALA A 55 8.21 -10.49 -2.15
C ALA A 55 9.11 -10.99 -1.01
N ILE A 56 10.43 -10.76 -1.11
CA ILE A 56 11.38 -11.13 -0.04
C ILE A 56 11.04 -10.38 1.24
N THR A 57 10.88 -9.06 1.17
CA THR A 57 10.50 -8.24 2.33
C THR A 57 9.17 -8.70 2.92
N GLY A 58 8.17 -8.98 2.08
CA GLY A 58 6.88 -9.50 2.53
C GLY A 58 6.98 -10.85 3.26
N LEU A 59 7.86 -11.75 2.81
CA LEU A 59 8.12 -13.01 3.50
C LEU A 59 8.82 -12.81 4.85
N ILE A 60 9.80 -11.91 4.92
CA ILE A 60 10.48 -11.55 6.19
C ILE A 60 9.47 -10.95 7.17
N MET A 61 8.61 -10.06 6.69
CA MET A 61 7.55 -9.44 7.48
C MET A 61 6.44 -10.43 7.86
N LYS A 62 6.39 -11.68 7.37
CA LYS A 62 5.42 -12.67 7.86
C LYS A 62 5.85 -13.39 9.15
N LEU A 63 7.05 -13.13 9.65
CA LEU A 63 7.53 -13.77 10.87
C LEU A 63 6.82 -13.18 12.11
N PRO A 64 6.40 -13.98 13.10
CA PRO A 64 5.46 -13.56 14.15
C PRO A 64 6.09 -12.80 15.34
N PHE A 65 7.24 -12.16 15.15
CA PHE A 65 7.97 -11.48 16.24
C PHE A 65 8.03 -9.95 16.07
N TRP A 66 7.38 -9.41 15.05
CA TRP A 66 7.37 -7.97 14.74
C TRP A 66 6.25 -7.18 15.45
N GLY A 67 5.46 -7.81 16.33
CA GLY A 67 4.39 -7.15 17.08
C GLY A 67 3.21 -6.68 16.22
N GLN A 68 2.82 -7.49 15.23
CA GLN A 68 1.76 -7.17 14.26
C GLN A 68 0.37 -7.24 14.89
N PRO A 69 -0.59 -6.41 14.42
CA PRO A 69 -1.96 -6.52 14.89
C PRO A 69 -2.58 -7.83 14.37
N PRO A 70 -3.51 -8.45 15.11
CA PRO A 70 -4.46 -9.39 14.53
C PRO A 70 -5.27 -8.70 13.41
N ASP A 71 -5.65 -9.44 12.37
CA ASP A 71 -6.39 -8.89 11.20
C ASP A 71 -7.64 -8.08 11.57
N GLN A 72 -8.29 -8.44 12.69
CA GLN A 72 -9.50 -7.77 13.19
C GLN A 72 -9.23 -6.37 13.76
N ASN A 73 -7.98 -6.09 14.16
CA ASN A 73 -7.53 -4.83 14.76
C ASN A 73 -6.61 -4.04 13.80
N CYS A 74 -6.57 -4.40 12.52
CA CYS A 74 -5.92 -3.55 11.53
C CYS A 74 -6.64 -2.19 11.46
N TYR A 75 -5.85 -1.11 11.34
CA TYR A 75 -6.33 0.28 11.28
C TYR A 75 -6.90 0.84 12.59
N ASP A 76 -6.63 0.18 13.72
CA ASP A 76 -6.99 0.65 15.07
C ASP A 76 -5.74 1.19 15.78
N ASP A 77 -5.72 2.50 16.03
CA ASP A 77 -4.58 3.17 16.66
C ASP A 77 -4.42 2.80 18.14
N SER A 78 -5.49 2.38 18.82
CA SER A 78 -5.50 2.08 20.25
C SER A 78 -4.61 0.89 20.63
N LEU A 79 -4.25 0.04 19.66
CA LEU A 79 -3.34 -1.09 19.90
C LEU A 79 -1.91 -0.64 20.21
N TYR A 80 -1.50 0.52 19.66
CA TYR A 80 -0.12 1.01 19.77
C TYR A 80 -0.01 2.34 20.51
N TRP A 81 -1.11 3.08 20.62
CA TRP A 81 -1.14 4.41 21.19
C TRP A 81 -2.20 4.52 22.28
N GLU A 82 -1.91 5.34 23.28
CA GLU A 82 -2.95 5.83 24.18
C GLU A 82 -3.84 6.81 23.39
N VAL A 83 -5.12 6.48 23.26
CA VAL A 83 -6.10 7.32 22.56
C VAL A 83 -6.92 8.13 23.56
N PRO A 84 -7.31 9.38 23.25
CA PRO A 84 -8.21 10.14 24.12
C PRO A 84 -9.50 9.35 24.37
N GLU A 85 -10.00 9.36 25.60
CA GLU A 85 -11.34 8.86 25.87
C GLU A 85 -12.33 9.70 25.05
N GLU A 86 -13.15 9.03 24.23
CA GLU A 86 -14.26 9.69 23.54
C GLU A 86 -15.24 10.18 24.61
N GLU A 87 -15.27 11.49 24.89
CA GLU A 87 -16.41 12.08 25.60
C GLU A 87 -17.65 11.82 24.74
N GLU A 88 -18.69 11.21 25.32
CA GLU A 88 -19.94 10.90 24.63
C GLU A 88 -20.64 12.20 24.16
N GLU A 89 -20.23 12.75 23.01
CA GLU A 89 -20.96 13.79 22.32
C GLU A 89 -22.20 13.17 21.68
N ASN A 90 -23.30 13.32 22.40
CA ASN A 90 -24.68 13.02 22.00
C ASN A 90 -25.11 13.77 20.73
N GLU A 91 -24.59 13.46 19.53
CA GLU A 91 -25.12 14.04 18.28
C GLU A 91 -25.08 13.04 17.11
N GLY A 92 -26.28 12.62 16.67
CA GLY A 92 -26.44 11.62 15.62
C GLY A 92 -25.96 12.09 14.25
N SER A 93 -25.04 11.34 13.64
CA SER A 93 -24.95 11.17 12.17
C SER A 93 -23.91 10.09 11.79
N LEU A 94 -24.41 8.89 11.45
CA LEU A 94 -23.89 7.98 10.40
C LEU A 94 -22.59 7.16 10.58
N ALA A 95 -22.17 6.79 11.80
CA ALA A 95 -21.20 5.69 11.95
C ALA A 95 -21.91 4.35 12.30
N PRO A 96 -21.66 3.24 11.58
CA PRO A 96 -22.17 1.93 11.99
C PRO A 96 -21.55 1.51 13.33
N ALA A 97 -22.39 1.12 14.28
CA ALA A 97 -22.00 0.70 15.63
C ALA A 97 -20.92 -0.41 15.62
N ASP A 98 -19.90 -0.22 16.47
CA ASP A 98 -18.83 -1.19 16.71
C ASP A 98 -19.33 -2.40 17.53
N PRO A 99 -19.25 -3.65 17.01
CA PRO A 99 -19.63 -4.86 17.73
C PRO A 99 -18.64 -5.28 18.84
N SER A 100 -17.50 -4.60 19.03
CA SER A 100 -16.47 -4.96 20.02
C SER A 100 -16.94 -4.84 21.48
N LYS A 101 -17.95 -4.00 21.77
CA LYS A 101 -18.42 -3.72 23.12
C LYS A 101 -19.19 -4.87 23.80
N ASN A 102 -19.49 -5.98 23.09
CA ASN A 102 -20.30 -7.09 23.61
C ASN A 102 -19.53 -8.39 23.94
N LYS A 103 -18.20 -8.35 24.10
CA LYS A 103 -17.42 -9.57 24.41
C LYS A 103 -16.69 -9.61 25.75
N ALA A 104 -17.10 -8.77 26.69
CA ALA A 104 -16.93 -9.08 28.11
C ALA A 104 -18.25 -9.70 28.61
N GLU A 105 -18.16 -10.86 29.27
CA GLU A 105 -19.25 -11.71 29.80
C GLU A 105 -19.69 -12.90 28.91
N ALA A 106 -18.86 -13.95 28.89
CA ALA A 106 -19.22 -15.37 29.10
C ALA A 106 -17.94 -16.24 29.15
#